data_AF-A0A2G6Q4U7-F1
#
_entry.id   AF-A0A2G6Q4U7-F1
#
_cell.length_a   1.000
_cell.length_b   1.000
_cell.length_c   1.000
_cell.angle_alpha   90.00
_cell.angle_beta   90.00
_cell.angle_gamma   90.00
#
_symmetry.space_group_name_H-M   'P 1'
#
loop_
_entity.id
_entity.type
_entity.pdbx_description
1 polymer ?
#
loop_
_entity_poly.entity_id
_entity_poly.type
_entity_poly.pdbx_seq_one_letter_code
_entity_poly.pdbx_strand_id
1 'polypeptide(L)'
;MGGSGSLVTANNARITAFATQTVNNTAAIPLTTNNLINGTAITHVPGSTDIMLSPNQTYFATYELQAFIPSGWSGKCANGVKWSTSWRDK
;
A
#
# COMPACT_ATOMS: atom_id res chain seq x y z
N MET A 1 -36.37 9.08 6.19
CA MET A 1 -35.37 9.89 5.47
C MET A 1 -34.15 9.01 5.29
N GLY A 2 -33.82 8.69 4.04
CA GLY A 2 -32.92 7.58 3.68
C GLY A 2 -31.48 7.83 4.13
N GLY A 3 -30.88 6.82 4.77
CA GLY A 3 -29.47 6.83 5.10
C GLY A 3 -28.64 6.92 3.83
N SER A 4 -27.77 7.92 3.74
CA SER A 4 -26.79 8.05 2.68
C SER A 4 -26.04 6.73 2.55
N GLY A 5 -26.12 6.11 1.36
CA GLY A 5 -25.32 4.96 1.01
C GLY A 5 -23.84 5.27 1.24
N SER A 6 -23.12 4.28 1.76
CA SER A 6 -21.70 4.36 2.13
C SER A 6 -20.86 5.15 1.11
N LEU A 7 -20.15 6.17 1.60
CA LEU A 7 -19.30 7.13 0.89
C LEU A 7 -18.01 6.52 0.29
N VAL A 8 -18.08 5.32 -0.28
CA VAL A 8 -16.93 4.69 -0.97
C VAL A 8 -16.42 5.57 -2.13
N THR A 9 -17.28 6.45 -2.67
CA THR A 9 -16.93 7.37 -3.76
C THR A 9 -16.24 8.67 -3.31
N ALA A 10 -16.35 9.10 -2.04
CA ALA A 10 -15.82 10.40 -1.62
C ALA A 10 -14.35 10.39 -1.19
N ASN A 11 -13.90 9.33 -0.51
CA ASN A 11 -12.52 9.19 -0.05
C ASN A 11 -11.92 7.92 -0.64
N ASN A 12 -11.27 8.03 -1.79
CA ASN A 12 -10.55 6.92 -2.42
C ASN A 12 -9.20 7.40 -2.96
N ALA A 13 -8.27 6.46 -3.05
CA ALA A 13 -6.95 6.73 -3.59
C ALA A 13 -6.47 5.57 -4.47
N ARG A 14 -5.75 5.91 -5.54
CA ARG A 14 -4.94 5.00 -6.33
C ARG A 14 -3.53 5.57 -6.37
N ILE A 15 -2.60 4.85 -5.76
CA ILE A 15 -1.21 5.27 -5.60
C ILE A 15 -0.33 4.12 -6.09
N THR A 16 0.68 4.41 -6.89
CA THR A 16 1.57 3.40 -7.46
C THR A 16 3.04 3.74 -7.21
N ALA A 17 3.88 2.71 -7.16
CA ALA A 17 5.31 2.83 -7.38
C ALA A 17 5.58 2.65 -8.88
N PHE A 18 6.36 3.55 -9.47
CA PHE A 18 6.87 3.40 -10.84
C PHE A 18 8.31 2.89 -10.82
N ALA A 19 8.68 2.18 -11.89
CA ALA A 19 9.97 1.52 -12.12
C ALA A 19 10.25 0.32 -11.19
N THR A 20 11.05 -0.62 -11.71
CA THR A 20 11.59 -1.71 -10.90
C THR A 20 12.59 -1.11 -9.92
N GLN A 21 12.33 -1.29 -8.63
CA GLN A 21 13.22 -0.86 -7.56
C GLN A 21 13.66 -2.05 -6.72
N THR A 22 14.93 -2.06 -6.34
CA THR A 22 15.43 -3.00 -5.35
C THR A 22 14.99 -2.55 -3.97
N VAL A 23 14.18 -3.37 -3.31
CA VAL A 23 13.73 -3.13 -1.94
C VAL A 23 14.41 -4.15 -1.04
N ASN A 24 15.07 -3.67 0.02
CA ASN A 24 15.70 -4.55 1.00
C ASN A 24 14.64 -5.40 1.71
N ASN A 25 15.05 -6.57 2.22
CA ASN A 25 14.14 -7.40 3.00
C ASN A 25 13.52 -6.59 4.15
N THR A 26 12.22 -6.72 4.38
CA THR A 26 11.43 -6.00 5.40
C THR A 26 11.33 -4.48 5.24
N ALA A 27 11.93 -3.88 4.21
CA ALA A 27 11.77 -2.46 3.93
C ALA A 27 10.39 -2.18 3.30
N ALA A 28 9.78 -1.07 3.68
CA ALA A 28 8.57 -0.59 3.03
C ALA A 28 8.88 -0.11 1.61
N ILE A 29 7.87 -0.10 0.74
CA ILE A 29 8.00 0.24 -0.68
C ILE A 29 7.63 1.71 -0.86
N PRO A 30 8.56 2.59 -1.28
CA PRO A 30 8.22 3.95 -1.68
C PRO A 30 7.18 3.96 -2.80
N LEU A 31 6.09 4.70 -2.60
CA LEU A 31 5.04 4.88 -3.58
C LEU A 31 5.27 6.23 -4.28
N THR A 32 5.63 6.21 -5.54
CA THR A 32 6.16 7.40 -6.22
C THR A 32 5.10 8.27 -6.88
N THR A 33 3.88 7.77 -7.06
CA THR A 33 2.88 8.44 -7.91
C THR A 33 1.47 8.38 -7.32
N ASN A 34 0.83 9.54 -7.23
CA ASN A 34 -0.59 9.67 -6.89
C ASN A 34 -1.41 9.69 -8.18
N ASN A 35 -1.95 8.55 -8.64
CA ASN A 35 -2.81 8.52 -9.82
C ASN A 35 -4.19 9.15 -9.54
N LEU A 36 -4.67 8.98 -8.31
CA LEU A 36 -5.95 9.51 -7.85
C LEU A 36 -5.90 9.68 -6.34
N ILE A 37 -6.32 10.83 -5.83
CA ILE A 37 -6.68 11.02 -4.43
C ILE A 37 -7.92 11.91 -4.42
N ASN A 38 -9.03 11.37 -3.94
CA ASN A 38 -10.29 12.08 -3.77
C ASN A 38 -10.57 12.30 -2.28
N GLY A 39 -11.12 13.46 -1.96
CA GLY A 39 -11.42 13.85 -0.60
C GLY A 39 -10.18 14.27 0.20
N THR A 40 -10.34 14.38 1.52
CA THR A 40 -9.29 14.85 2.45
C THR A 40 -8.96 13.83 3.53
N ALA A 41 -9.73 12.73 3.62
CA ALA A 41 -9.53 11.68 4.61
C ALA A 41 -8.33 10.78 4.30
N ILE A 42 -7.86 10.77 3.05
CA ILE A 42 -6.68 10.02 2.59
C ILE A 42 -5.67 11.03 2.05
N THR A 43 -4.45 11.02 2.57
CA THR A 43 -3.37 11.87 2.06
C THR A 43 -2.10 11.06 1.87
N HIS A 44 -1.32 11.44 0.87
CA HIS A 44 -0.07 10.77 0.54
C HIS A 44 0.88 11.74 -0.18
N VAL A 45 2.14 11.73 0.22
CA VAL A 45 3.21 12.49 -0.42
C VAL A 45 3.96 11.55 -1.36
N PRO A 46 4.05 11.85 -2.66
CA PRO A 46 4.84 11.05 -3.61
C PRO A 46 6.27 10.78 -3.11
N GLY A 47 6.69 9.52 -3.14
CA GLY A 47 7.96 9.03 -2.60
C GLY A 47 7.89 8.53 -1.16
N SER A 48 6.79 8.80 -0.44
CA SER A 48 6.54 8.25 0.89
C SER A 48 6.26 6.75 0.82
N THR A 49 6.55 6.05 1.91
CA THR A 49 6.11 4.67 2.14
C THR A 49 4.74 4.60 2.80
N ASP A 50 4.29 5.72 3.37
CA ASP A 50 3.15 5.78 4.27
C ASP A 50 1.99 6.53 3.63
N ILE A 51 0.80 5.95 3.75
CA ILE A 51 -0.48 6.56 3.37
C ILE A 51 -1.17 6.98 4.67
N MET A 52 -1.49 8.28 4.79
CA MET A 52 -2.12 8.83 5.98
C MET A 52 -3.64 8.77 5.86
N LEU A 53 -4.27 8.21 6.89
CA LEU A 53 -5.71 8.04 6.98
C LEU A 53 -6.25 8.86 8.14
N SER A 54 -7.33 9.60 7.92
CA SER A 54 -8.01 10.31 9.00
C SER A 54 -8.64 9.30 9.98
N PRO A 55 -8.64 9.58 11.30
CA PRO A 55 -9.12 8.65 12.32
C PRO A 55 -10.64 8.44 12.27
N ASN A 56 -11.11 7.42 13.01
CA ASN A 56 -12.53 7.12 13.22
C ASN A 56 -13.33 6.76 11.95
N GLN A 57 -12.64 6.16 10.97
CA GLN A 57 -13.25 5.67 9.74
C GLN A 57 -12.72 4.27 9.43
N THR A 58 -13.54 3.48 8.74
CA THR A 58 -13.15 2.16 8.26
C THR A 58 -12.64 2.28 6.84
N TYR A 59 -11.42 1.81 6.59
CA TYR A 59 -10.80 1.81 5.27
C TYR A 59 -10.61 0.38 4.78
N PHE A 60 -10.66 0.21 3.46
CA PHE A 60 -10.29 -1.02 2.79
C PHE A 60 -9.13 -0.75 1.84
N ALA A 61 -8.10 -1.60 1.88
CA ALA A 61 -6.94 -1.49 1.02
C ALA A 61 -6.76 -2.79 0.24
N THR A 62 -6.56 -2.65 -1.06
CA THR A 62 -6.08 -3.72 -1.92
C THR A 62 -4.75 -3.29 -2.50
N TYR A 63 -3.85 -4.25 -2.68
CA TYR A 63 -2.56 -4.02 -3.30
C TYR A 63 -2.25 -5.14 -4.28
N GLU A 64 -1.51 -4.79 -5.33
CA GLU A 64 -0.94 -5.70 -6.30
C GLU A 64 0.56 -5.42 -6.37
N LEU A 65 1.35 -6.47 -6.54
CA LEU A 65 2.80 -6.34 -6.64
C LEU A 65 3.34 -7.29 -7.69
N GLN A 66 4.24 -6.77 -8.53
CA GLN A 66 5.01 -7.55 -9.47
C GLN A 66 6.47 -7.61 -8.98
N ALA A 67 6.98 -8.82 -8.74
CA ALA A 67 8.35 -9.03 -8.31
C ALA A 67 9.22 -9.49 -9.50
N PHE A 68 10.36 -8.84 -9.70
CA PHE A 68 11.42 -9.34 -10.57
C PHE A 68 12.42 -10.14 -9.73
N ILE A 69 12.61 -11.41 -10.08
CA ILE A 69 13.62 -12.29 -9.47
C ILE A 69 14.73 -12.47 -10.52
N PRO A 70 15.93 -11.89 -10.32
CA PRO A 70 17.02 -12.08 -11.26
C PRO A 70 17.40 -13.57 -11.37
N SER A 71 17.61 -14.06 -12.58
CA SER A 71 18.10 -15.42 -12.81
C SER A 71 19.51 -15.56 -12.23
N GLY A 72 19.64 -16.33 -11.15
CA GLY A 72 20.93 -16.58 -10.46
C GLY A 72 20.99 -16.14 -9.00
N TRP A 73 19.93 -15.52 -8.46
CA TRP A 73 19.89 -15.16 -7.04
C TRP A 73 19.53 -16.37 -6.17
N SER A 74 20.55 -16.99 -5.55
CA SER A 74 20.38 -17.97 -4.44
C SER A 74 20.30 -17.24 -3.09
N GLY A 75 19.62 -16.09 -3.06
CA GLY A 75 19.30 -15.34 -1.85
C GLY A 75 17.90 -15.70 -1.38
N LYS A 76 17.67 -15.73 -0.08
CA LYS A 76 16.44 -16.24 0.58
C LYS A 76 15.14 -15.48 0.30
N CYS A 77 14.98 -14.80 -0.83
CA CYS A 77 13.67 -14.38 -1.32
C CYS A 77 12.96 -15.47 -2.14
N ALA A 78 13.60 -16.62 -2.43
CA ALA A 78 13.05 -17.66 -3.28
C ALA A 78 12.75 -19.04 -2.62
N ASN A 79 12.91 -19.20 -1.30
CA ASN A 79 12.39 -20.41 -0.64
C ASN A 79 12.09 -20.15 0.85
N GLY A 80 10.80 -20.18 1.21
CA GLY A 80 10.32 -19.90 2.56
C GLY A 80 9.75 -18.49 2.74
N VAL A 81 8.79 -18.10 1.89
CA VAL A 81 7.92 -16.95 2.17
C VAL A 81 7.16 -17.25 3.46
N LYS A 82 7.72 -16.83 4.60
CA LYS A 82 7.00 -16.74 5.86
C LYS A 82 6.33 -15.39 5.89
N TRP A 83 5.09 -15.34 5.43
CA TRP A 83 4.20 -14.23 5.72
C TRP A 83 3.99 -14.20 7.25
N SER A 84 4.60 -13.23 7.95
CA SER A 84 4.16 -12.92 9.31
C SER A 84 3.14 -11.78 9.23
N THR A 85 1.86 -12.12 9.23
CA THR A 85 0.80 -11.18 9.59
C THR A 85 0.75 -11.07 11.11
N SER A 86 1.75 -10.39 11.70
CA SER A 86 1.68 -10.02 13.11
C SER A 86 0.99 -8.66 13.22
N TRP A 87 -0.33 -8.70 13.45
CA TRP A 87 -1.01 -7.59 14.10
C TRP A 87 -0.62 -7.62 15.57
N ARG A 88 0.08 -6.58 16.05
CA ARG A 88 0.25 -6.37 17.49
C ARG A 88 -0.72 -5.29 17.92
N ASP A 89 -1.74 -5.71 18.65
CA ASP A 89 -2.50 -4.80 19.51
C ASP A 89 -1.63 -4.47 20.73
N LYS A 90 -1.33 -3.18 20.91
CA LYS A 90 -1.21 -2.56 22.22
C LYS A 90 -1.81 -1.16 22.15
#